data_AF-A0A9D1QE93-F1
#
_entry.id   AF-A0A9D1QE93-F1
#
_cell.length_a   1.000
_cell.length_b   1.000
_cell.length_c   1.000
_cell.angle_alpha   90.00
_cell.angle_beta   90.00
_cell.angle_gamma   90.00
#
_symmetry.space_group_name_H-M   'P 1'
#
loop_
_entity.id
_entity.type
_entity.pdbx_description
1 polymer ?
#
loop_
_entity_poly.entity_id
_entity_poly.type
_entity_poly.pdbx_seq_one_letter_code
_entity_poly.pdbx_strand_id
1 'polypeptide(L)'
;MKVSVYLKKCSPETSNICFRVREKSVDIKVVSPLEVQDRYWDSDTLSYRRTTAVPAVEQKRLPEQIASIIERAEKTFSDKADSRWMKQVIEDVLYPARAFERNHPNLLARVHEYLEKFDGAERTKEHIVRFERKMTRYHDYRREILGETDFTLFVETVTLEQMNDFRDYVVNEYRLRQEHPDFYAPRMLINHRPRPLSGTTVINIMNLFCTFLHWCKKMKYSDNGVYALYGCKEPTYGDPFYLTSEERNILYDADL
;
A
#
# COMPACT_ATOMS: atom_id res chain seq x y z
N MET A 1 25.60 19.50 14.83
CA MET A 1 25.11 18.26 15.46
C MET A 1 26.17 17.19 15.39
N LYS A 2 26.39 16.44 16.47
CA LYS A 2 27.31 15.30 16.49
C LYS A 2 26.56 14.02 16.82
N VAL A 3 26.56 13.05 15.90
CA VAL A 3 26.09 11.69 16.16
C VAL A 3 27.30 10.83 16.50
N SER A 4 27.24 10.16 17.64
CA SER A 4 28.24 9.18 18.09
C SER A 4 27.58 7.82 18.23
N VAL A 5 28.29 6.78 17.80
CA VAL A 5 27.83 5.39 17.88
C VAL A 5 28.69 4.66 18.90
N TYR A 6 28.06 3.87 19.77
CA TYR A 6 28.76 3.05 20.76
C TYR A 6 27.99 1.76 21.02
N LEU A 7 28.66 0.78 21.62
CA LEU A 7 28.07 -0.51 21.94
C LEU A 7 27.45 -0.51 23.34
N LYS A 8 26.28 -1.16 23.46
CA LYS A 8 25.68 -1.50 24.75
C LYS A 8 25.50 -3.00 24.82
N LYS A 9 26.16 -3.63 25.79
CA LYS A 9 26.07 -5.07 26.03
C LYS A 9 24.61 -5.52 26.20
N CYS A 10 24.26 -6.57 25.46
CA CYS A 10 22.98 -7.25 25.56
C CYS A 10 23.16 -8.67 26.10
N SER A 11 24.18 -9.37 25.60
CA SER A 11 24.56 -10.71 26.02
C SER A 11 26.08 -10.79 26.28
N PRO A 12 26.61 -11.94 26.74
CA PRO A 12 28.05 -12.12 26.95
C PRO A 12 28.89 -11.89 25.70
N GLU A 13 28.34 -12.16 24.51
CA GLU A 13 29.06 -12.13 23.23
C GLU A 13 28.52 -11.09 22.25
N THR A 14 27.33 -10.53 22.51
CA THR A 14 26.66 -9.57 21.63
C THR A 14 26.32 -8.25 22.31
N SER A 15 26.47 -7.16 21.55
CA SER A 15 26.04 -5.82 21.93
C SER A 15 25.09 -5.24 20.90
N ASN A 16 24.18 -4.40 21.36
CA ASN A 16 23.38 -3.55 20.49
C ASN A 16 24.14 -2.27 20.15
N ILE A 17 23.95 -1.81 18.92
CA ILE A 17 24.43 -0.51 18.47
C ILE A 17 23.56 0.58 19.10
N CYS A 18 24.18 1.51 19.80
CA CYS A 18 23.54 2.68 20.40
C CYS A 18 23.95 3.94 19.65
N PHE A 19 22.96 4.77 19.37
CA PHE A 19 23.16 6.09 18.79
C PHE A 19 23.00 7.15 19.87
N ARG A 20 23.95 8.07 19.92
CA ARG A 20 23.88 9.27 20.75
C ARG A 20 24.01 10.52 19.91
N VAL A 21 23.00 11.36 19.98
CA VAL A 21 22.93 12.64 19.27
C VAL A 21 23.17 13.76 20.28
N ARG A 22 24.16 14.60 20.02
CA ARG A 22 24.47 15.78 20.82
C ARG A 22 24.41 17.05 19.98
N GLU A 23 23.64 18.03 20.45
CA GLU A 23 23.60 19.38 19.92
C GLU A 23 23.21 20.36 21.05
N LYS A 24 24.09 21.31 21.38
CA LYS A 24 23.89 22.29 22.47
C LYS A 24 23.43 21.62 23.78
N SER A 25 22.19 21.84 24.20
CA SER A 25 21.57 21.30 25.42
C SER A 25 20.88 19.94 25.24
N VAL A 26 20.83 19.41 24.01
CA VAL A 26 20.18 18.15 23.67
C VAL A 26 21.20 17.01 23.69
N ASP A 27 20.97 16.00 24.55
CA ASP A 27 21.74 14.75 24.62
C ASP A 27 20.79 13.55 24.58
N ILE A 28 20.58 13.01 23.39
CA ILE A 28 19.65 11.88 23.15
C ILE A 28 20.46 10.60 23.05
N LYS A 29 20.03 9.54 23.74
CA LYS A 29 20.63 8.19 23.64
C LYS A 29 19.54 7.17 23.33
N VAL A 30 19.72 6.41 22.25
CA VAL A 30 18.79 5.36 21.84
C VAL A 30 19.55 4.09 21.48
N VAL A 31 19.09 2.98 22.04
CA VAL A 31 19.56 1.63 21.69
C VAL A 31 18.79 1.19 20.44
N SER A 32 19.50 0.80 19.39
CA SER A 32 18.89 0.25 18.18
C SER A 32 18.74 -1.28 18.29
N PRO A 33 17.86 -1.91 17.50
CA PRO A 33 17.76 -3.37 17.43
C PRO A 33 18.89 -4.01 16.62
N LEU A 34 19.86 -3.24 16.11
CA LEU A 34 21.03 -3.78 15.42
C LEU A 34 21.96 -4.43 16.44
N GLU A 35 22.21 -5.72 16.27
CA GLU A 35 23.10 -6.52 17.11
C GLU A 35 24.41 -6.82 16.40
N VAL A 36 25.50 -6.77 17.16
CA VAL A 36 26.84 -7.09 16.68
C VAL A 36 27.55 -8.06 17.61
N GLN A 37 28.44 -8.87 17.06
CA GLN A 37 29.33 -9.73 17.84
C GLN A 37 30.57 -8.94 18.29
N ASP A 38 30.69 -8.72 19.60
CA ASP A 38 31.72 -7.85 20.20
C ASP A 38 33.14 -8.27 19.79
N ARG A 39 33.38 -9.58 19.69
CA ARG A 39 34.68 -10.17 19.36
C ARG A 39 35.22 -9.72 18.00
N TYR A 40 34.33 -9.42 17.06
CA TYR A 40 34.69 -9.14 15.67
C TYR A 40 34.38 -7.70 15.25
N TRP A 41 33.77 -6.90 16.12
CA TRP A 41 33.42 -5.53 15.82
C TRP A 41 34.60 -4.56 16.00
N ASP A 42 34.71 -3.61 15.09
CA ASP A 42 35.62 -2.47 15.19
C ASP A 42 34.79 -1.20 15.42
N SER A 43 34.99 -0.57 16.58
CA SER A 43 34.25 0.62 17.00
C SER A 43 34.76 1.90 16.32
N ASP A 44 36.00 1.91 15.83
CA ASP A 44 36.57 3.08 15.18
C ASP A 44 36.08 3.20 13.73
N THR A 45 35.98 2.06 13.04
CA THR A 45 35.50 1.99 11.66
C THR A 45 34.00 1.67 11.55
N LEU A 46 33.33 1.36 12.67
CA LEU A 46 31.93 0.95 12.74
C LEU A 46 31.61 -0.22 11.78
N SER A 47 32.51 -1.21 11.74
CA SER A 47 32.43 -2.33 10.81
C SER A 47 32.98 -3.62 11.41
N TYR A 48 32.70 -4.77 10.78
CA TYR A 48 33.29 -6.03 11.18
C TYR A 48 34.74 -6.15 10.68
N ARG A 49 35.60 -6.72 11.52
CA ARG A 49 36.99 -7.07 11.17
C ARG A 49 37.00 -8.18 10.12
N ARG A 50 38.07 -8.21 9.30
CA ARG A 50 38.28 -9.22 8.25
C ARG A 50 38.29 -10.67 8.74
N THR A 51 38.52 -10.90 10.03
CA THR A 51 38.56 -12.23 10.68
C THR A 51 37.22 -12.69 11.24
N THR A 52 36.12 -12.01 10.89
CA THR A 52 34.78 -12.33 11.40
C THR A 52 34.22 -13.64 10.81
N ALA A 53 33.42 -14.35 11.61
CA ALA A 53 32.63 -15.50 11.16
C ALA A 53 31.26 -15.08 10.55
N VAL A 54 30.95 -13.78 10.59
CA VAL A 54 29.67 -13.22 10.11
C VAL A 54 29.62 -13.29 8.57
N PRO A 55 28.47 -13.62 7.95
CA PRO A 55 28.33 -13.63 6.49
C PRO A 55 28.67 -12.28 5.84
N ALA A 56 29.28 -12.31 4.65
CA ALA A 56 29.70 -11.09 3.94
C ALA A 56 28.54 -10.12 3.63
N VAL A 57 27.30 -10.62 3.50
CA VAL A 57 26.10 -9.81 3.30
C VAL A 57 25.82 -8.94 4.53
N GLU A 58 25.88 -9.51 5.73
CA GLU A 58 25.68 -8.77 6.98
C GLU A 58 26.85 -7.83 7.27
N GLN A 59 28.07 -8.22 6.90
CA GLN A 59 29.26 -7.36 7.03
C GLN A 59 29.13 -6.05 6.25
N LYS A 60 28.49 -6.07 5.08
CA LYS A 60 28.22 -4.86 4.28
C LYS A 60 26.98 -4.10 4.75
N ARG A 61 25.91 -4.84 5.04
CA ARG A 61 24.60 -4.28 5.39
C ARG A 61 24.65 -3.41 6.65
N LEU A 62 25.33 -3.85 7.71
CA LEU A 62 25.32 -3.13 8.99
C LEU A 62 25.98 -1.74 8.91
N PRO A 63 27.21 -1.59 8.38
CA PRO A 63 27.81 -0.27 8.16
C PRO A 63 26.94 0.66 7.30
N GLU A 64 26.34 0.13 6.22
CA GLU A 64 25.43 0.89 5.35
C GLU A 64 24.18 1.37 6.11
N GLN A 65 23.59 0.54 6.97
CA GLN A 65 22.46 0.91 7.81
C GLN A 65 22.85 1.97 8.85
N ILE A 66 24.00 1.84 9.50
CA ILE A 66 24.50 2.82 10.47
C ILE A 66 24.71 4.18 9.78
N ALA A 67 25.37 4.19 8.62
CA ALA A 67 25.59 5.40 7.83
C ALA A 67 24.26 6.05 7.43
N SER A 68 23.30 5.26 6.95
CA SER A 68 21.97 5.74 6.57
C SER A 68 21.18 6.33 7.75
N ILE A 69 21.30 5.74 8.95
CA ILE A 69 20.70 6.28 10.18
C ILE A 69 21.33 7.63 10.54
N ILE A 70 22.67 7.73 10.49
CA ILE A 70 23.38 8.98 10.78
C ILE A 70 22.97 10.08 9.80
N GLU A 71 22.97 9.78 8.49
CA GLU A 71 22.60 10.74 7.45
C GLU A 71 21.14 11.21 7.62
N ARG A 72 20.20 10.29 7.88
CA ARG A 72 18.80 10.64 8.10
C ARG A 72 18.60 11.45 9.39
N ALA A 73 19.35 11.14 10.45
CA ALA A 73 19.34 11.91 11.68
C ALA A 73 19.84 13.35 11.43
N GLU A 74 20.90 13.52 10.64
CA GLU A 74 21.44 14.83 10.27
C GLU A 74 20.44 15.67 9.46
N LYS A 75 19.71 15.05 8.52
CA LYS A 75 18.71 15.75 7.69
C LYS A 75 17.43 16.13 8.44
N THR A 76 17.04 15.35 9.45
CA THR A 76 15.72 15.49 10.11
C THR A 76 15.79 16.07 11.53
N PHE A 77 17.00 16.39 12.01
CA PHE A 77 17.17 16.97 13.33
C PHE A 77 16.52 18.35 13.42
N SER A 78 15.86 18.62 14.55
CA SER A 78 15.29 19.91 14.89
C SER A 78 15.48 20.19 16.37
N ASP A 79 15.29 21.44 16.80
CA ASP A 79 15.43 21.83 18.21
C ASP A 79 14.43 21.12 19.15
N LYS A 80 13.40 20.45 18.60
CA LYS A 80 12.41 19.65 19.34
C LYS A 80 12.73 18.15 19.34
N ALA A 81 13.89 17.75 18.85
CA ALA A 81 14.29 16.34 18.79
C ALA A 81 14.37 15.73 20.20
N ASP A 82 13.79 14.54 20.36
CA ASP A 82 13.79 13.76 21.59
C ASP A 82 14.15 12.29 21.32
N SER A 83 14.13 11.46 22.35
CA SER A 83 14.38 10.01 22.20
C SER A 83 13.34 9.32 21.31
N ARG A 84 12.12 9.86 21.19
CA ARG A 84 11.08 9.31 20.32
C ARG A 84 11.40 9.56 18.85
N TRP A 85 11.85 10.78 18.51
CA TRP A 85 12.35 11.12 17.19
C TRP A 85 13.50 10.20 16.77
N MET A 86 14.49 9.98 17.63
CA MET A 86 15.64 9.15 17.25
C MET A 86 15.27 7.67 17.08
N LYS A 87 14.35 7.15 17.91
CA LYS A 87 13.76 5.81 17.69
C LYS A 87 13.07 5.74 16.33
N GLN A 88 12.37 6.80 15.94
CA GLN A 88 11.68 6.85 14.66
C GLN A 88 12.66 6.85 13.47
N VAL A 89 13.74 7.64 13.56
CA VAL A 89 14.79 7.66 12.52
C VAL A 89 15.40 6.28 12.33
N ILE A 90 15.69 5.58 13.43
CA ILE A 90 16.21 4.20 13.38
C ILE A 90 15.19 3.28 12.71
N GLU A 91 13.94 3.28 13.17
CA GLU A 91 12.89 2.43 12.62
C GLU A 91 12.66 2.70 11.13
N ASP A 92 12.70 3.96 10.70
CA ASP A 92 12.48 4.33 9.31
C ASP A 92 13.56 3.80 8.35
N VAL A 93 14.80 3.70 8.82
CA VAL A 93 15.91 3.14 8.04
C VAL A 93 15.87 1.61 8.05
N LEU A 94 15.52 1.01 9.19
CA LEU A 94 15.49 -0.45 9.33
C LEU A 94 14.26 -1.09 8.68
N TYR A 95 13.14 -0.40 8.69
CA TYR A 95 11.84 -0.85 8.19
C TYR A 95 11.22 0.20 7.25
N PRO A 96 11.84 0.43 6.07
CA PRO A 96 11.40 1.47 5.15
C PRO A 96 9.96 1.28 4.67
N ALA A 97 9.48 0.04 4.55
CA ALA A 97 8.08 -0.25 4.23
C ALA A 97 7.12 0.33 5.29
N ARG A 98 7.36 0.12 6.58
CA ARG A 98 6.50 0.68 7.65
C ARG A 98 6.54 2.20 7.70
N ALA A 99 7.71 2.78 7.48
CA ALA A 99 7.85 4.24 7.39
C ALA A 99 7.06 4.81 6.21
N PHE A 100 7.05 4.08 5.10
CA PHE A 100 6.27 4.43 3.93
C PHE A 100 4.76 4.43 4.24
N GLU A 101 4.25 3.36 4.86
CA GLU A 101 2.83 3.23 5.23
C GLU A 101 2.37 4.31 6.21
N ARG A 102 3.23 4.74 7.14
CA ARG A 102 2.89 5.83 8.06
C ARG A 102 2.75 7.17 7.35
N ASN A 103 3.60 7.42 6.36
CA ASN A 103 3.69 8.72 5.71
C ASN A 103 2.71 8.85 4.53
N HIS A 104 2.20 7.73 4.00
CA HIS A 104 1.30 7.72 2.85
C HIS A 104 -0.03 7.07 3.23
N PRO A 105 -1.17 7.77 3.03
CA PRO A 105 -2.47 7.15 3.13
C PRO A 105 -2.60 5.97 2.15
N ASN A 106 -3.11 4.84 2.63
CA ASN A 106 -3.34 3.69 1.76
C ASN A 106 -4.38 3.99 0.66
N LEU A 107 -4.43 3.12 -0.34
CA LEU A 107 -5.30 3.28 -1.50
C LEU A 107 -6.78 3.44 -1.11
N LEU A 108 -7.27 2.69 -0.12
CA LEU A 108 -8.66 2.81 0.34
C LEU A 108 -8.96 4.18 0.93
N ALA A 109 -8.06 4.70 1.78
CA ALA A 109 -8.18 6.06 2.32
C ALA A 109 -8.19 7.12 1.21
N ARG A 110 -7.38 6.92 0.16
CA ARG A 110 -7.37 7.81 -1.02
C ARG A 110 -8.65 7.71 -1.85
N VAL A 111 -9.24 6.53 -1.99
CA VAL A 111 -10.54 6.34 -2.66
C VAL A 111 -11.65 7.03 -1.86
N HIS A 112 -11.60 6.95 -0.54
CA HIS A 112 -12.54 7.66 0.32
C HIS A 112 -12.41 9.18 0.17
N GLU A 113 -11.18 9.70 0.24
CA GLU A 113 -10.87 11.11 0.00
C GLU A 113 -11.35 11.57 -1.40
N TYR A 114 -11.20 10.71 -2.41
CA TYR A 114 -11.69 10.96 -3.76
C TYR A 114 -13.21 11.09 -3.78
N LEU A 115 -13.93 10.20 -3.10
CA LEU A 115 -15.39 10.24 -2.99
C LEU A 115 -15.87 11.53 -2.29
N GLU A 116 -15.25 11.91 -1.17
CA GLU A 116 -15.61 13.13 -0.43
C GLU A 116 -15.42 14.40 -1.26
N LYS A 117 -14.33 14.45 -2.04
CA LYS A 117 -14.00 15.59 -2.90
C LYS A 117 -14.68 15.55 -4.27
N PHE A 118 -15.44 14.49 -4.56
CA PHE A 118 -16.08 14.35 -5.87
C PHE A 118 -17.28 15.30 -5.99
N ASP A 119 -17.21 16.21 -6.96
CA ASP A 119 -18.19 17.26 -7.23
C ASP A 119 -19.06 16.97 -8.48
N GLY A 120 -18.92 15.79 -9.08
CA GLY A 120 -19.69 15.38 -10.25
C GLY A 120 -21.08 14.78 -9.94
N ALA A 121 -21.68 14.16 -10.96
CA ALA A 121 -23.02 13.59 -10.89
C ALA A 121 -23.18 12.51 -9.81
N GLU A 122 -24.34 12.48 -9.16
CA GLU A 122 -24.66 11.53 -8.08
C GLU A 122 -24.51 10.06 -8.51
N ARG A 123 -24.91 9.75 -9.74
CA ARG A 123 -24.72 8.42 -10.32
C ARG A 123 -23.25 7.98 -10.36
N THR A 124 -22.33 8.92 -10.59
CA THR A 124 -20.90 8.62 -10.58
C THR A 124 -20.38 8.43 -9.15
N LYS A 125 -20.90 9.19 -8.17
CA LYS A 125 -20.62 8.94 -6.75
C LYS A 125 -21.01 7.53 -6.33
N GLU A 126 -22.18 7.06 -6.75
CA GLU A 126 -22.59 5.67 -6.49
C GLU A 126 -21.60 4.66 -7.08
N HIS A 127 -21.07 4.91 -8.28
CA HIS A 127 -20.05 4.05 -8.88
C HIS A 127 -18.75 4.06 -8.06
N ILE A 128 -18.33 5.22 -7.54
CA ILE A 128 -17.17 5.35 -6.65
C ILE A 128 -17.39 4.58 -5.34
N VAL A 129 -18.55 4.71 -4.71
CA VAL A 129 -18.90 3.93 -3.50
C VAL A 129 -18.88 2.42 -3.77
N ARG A 130 -19.40 1.98 -4.91
CA ARG A 130 -19.37 0.55 -5.30
C ARG A 130 -17.94 0.08 -5.55
N PHE A 131 -17.10 0.93 -6.13
CA PHE A 131 -15.68 0.66 -6.35
C PHE A 131 -14.92 0.54 -5.03
N GLU A 132 -15.08 1.50 -4.13
CA GLU A 132 -14.51 1.48 -2.77
C GLU A 132 -14.84 0.18 -2.06
N ARG A 133 -16.13 -0.17 -1.97
CA ARG A 133 -16.58 -1.43 -1.34
C ARG A 133 -15.95 -2.68 -1.96
N LYS A 134 -15.77 -2.69 -3.29
CA LYS A 134 -15.16 -3.83 -4.00
C LYS A 134 -13.66 -3.90 -3.74
N MET A 135 -12.99 -2.76 -3.68
CA MET A 135 -11.57 -2.66 -3.32
C MET A 135 -11.34 -3.08 -1.85
N THR A 136 -12.23 -2.69 -0.93
CA THR A 136 -12.18 -3.16 0.47
C THR A 136 -12.30 -4.67 0.55
N ARG A 137 -13.29 -5.27 -0.13
CA ARG A 137 -13.44 -6.73 -0.15
C ARG A 137 -12.24 -7.44 -0.77
N TYR A 138 -11.63 -6.85 -1.80
CA TYR A 138 -10.39 -7.39 -2.37
C TYR A 138 -9.24 -7.39 -1.35
N HIS A 139 -9.03 -6.29 -0.64
CA HIS A 139 -8.02 -6.23 0.42
C HIS A 139 -8.29 -7.26 1.53
N ASP A 140 -9.53 -7.35 2.01
CA ASP A 140 -9.93 -8.32 3.03
C ASP A 140 -9.71 -9.76 2.53
N TYR A 141 -10.03 -10.04 1.27
CA TYR A 141 -9.85 -11.36 0.67
C TYR A 141 -8.37 -11.75 0.62
N ARG A 142 -7.49 -10.83 0.22
CA ARG A 142 -6.03 -11.04 0.22
C ARG A 142 -5.51 -11.34 1.63
N ARG A 143 -6.00 -10.62 2.63
CA ARG A 143 -5.57 -10.77 4.03
C ARG A 143 -6.09 -12.03 4.70
N GLU A 144 -7.39 -12.29 4.60
CA GLU A 144 -8.06 -13.36 5.35
C GLU A 144 -8.08 -14.70 4.62
N ILE A 145 -8.24 -14.69 3.28
CA ILE A 145 -8.35 -15.93 2.50
C ILE A 145 -7.01 -16.36 1.93
N LEU A 146 -6.22 -15.43 1.39
CA LEU A 146 -4.88 -15.76 0.87
C LEU A 146 -3.78 -15.72 1.94
N GLY A 147 -4.11 -15.27 3.16
CA GLY A 147 -3.18 -15.24 4.30
C GLY A 147 -2.14 -14.11 4.25
N GLU A 148 -2.32 -13.13 3.36
CA GLU A 148 -1.41 -11.99 3.22
C GLU A 148 -1.76 -10.88 4.22
N THR A 149 -1.52 -11.15 5.51
CA THR A 149 -1.99 -10.32 6.64
C THR A 149 -1.65 -8.83 6.52
N ASP A 150 -0.48 -8.48 6.00
CA ASP A 150 -0.01 -7.09 5.84
C ASP A 150 -0.36 -6.48 4.46
N PHE A 151 -1.13 -7.17 3.61
CA PHE A 151 -1.41 -6.72 2.25
C PHE A 151 -2.10 -5.35 2.24
N THR A 152 -1.44 -4.35 1.66
CA THR A 152 -1.98 -3.00 1.50
C THR A 152 -1.46 -2.37 0.21
N LEU A 153 -2.39 -1.87 -0.61
CA LEU A 153 -2.07 -1.08 -1.79
C LEU A 153 -1.89 0.41 -1.44
N PHE A 154 -1.00 1.06 -2.16
CA PHE A 154 -0.73 2.49 -2.14
C PHE A 154 -0.77 3.04 -3.56
N VAL A 155 -1.23 4.27 -3.72
CA VAL A 155 -1.33 4.90 -5.06
C VAL A 155 0.07 5.10 -5.65
N GLU A 156 1.03 5.36 -4.78
CA GLU A 156 2.44 5.61 -5.07
C GLU A 156 3.17 4.38 -5.61
N THR A 157 2.77 3.17 -5.21
CA THR A 157 3.51 1.93 -5.55
C THR A 157 2.68 0.91 -6.30
N VAL A 158 1.37 1.15 -6.50
CA VAL A 158 0.51 0.19 -7.20
C VAL A 158 1.05 -0.14 -8.58
N THR A 159 1.18 -1.44 -8.86
CA THR A 159 1.77 -1.96 -10.09
C THR A 159 0.72 -2.41 -11.09
N LEU A 160 1.14 -2.62 -12.35
CA LEU A 160 0.26 -3.14 -13.40
C LEU A 160 -0.22 -4.56 -13.06
N GLU A 161 0.64 -5.37 -12.47
CA GLU A 161 0.31 -6.71 -11.98
C GLU A 161 -0.79 -6.65 -10.93
N GLN A 162 -0.66 -5.79 -9.92
CA GLN A 162 -1.69 -5.62 -8.89
C GLN A 162 -3.03 -5.11 -9.44
N MET A 163 -3.01 -4.27 -10.49
CA MET A 163 -4.23 -3.87 -11.18
C MET A 163 -4.89 -5.05 -11.93
N ASN A 164 -4.10 -5.93 -12.53
CA ASN A 164 -4.61 -7.14 -13.19
C ASN A 164 -5.11 -8.16 -12.16
N ASP A 165 -4.43 -8.36 -11.04
CA ASP A 165 -4.89 -9.21 -9.94
C ASP A 165 -6.25 -8.73 -9.40
N PHE A 166 -6.40 -7.41 -9.22
CA PHE A 166 -7.68 -6.83 -8.84
C PHE A 166 -8.75 -7.07 -9.92
N ARG A 167 -8.42 -6.92 -11.20
CA ARG A 167 -9.34 -7.22 -12.30
C ARG A 167 -9.79 -8.68 -12.28
N ASP A 168 -8.87 -9.60 -12.06
CA ASP A 168 -9.17 -11.03 -12.04
C ASP A 168 -10.01 -11.41 -10.81
N TYR A 169 -9.75 -10.78 -9.66
CA TYR A 169 -10.65 -10.84 -8.51
C TYR A 169 -12.06 -10.34 -8.86
N VAL A 170 -12.18 -9.17 -9.52
CA VAL A 170 -13.49 -8.59 -9.92
C VAL A 170 -14.26 -9.54 -10.84
N VAL A 171 -13.57 -10.19 -11.79
CA VAL A 171 -14.17 -11.18 -12.71
C VAL A 171 -14.65 -12.42 -11.96
N ASN A 172 -13.88 -12.91 -11.00
CA ASN A 172 -14.12 -14.19 -10.32
C ASN A 172 -14.84 -14.07 -8.98
N GLU A 173 -15.13 -12.87 -8.47
CA GLU A 173 -15.79 -12.63 -7.18
C GLU A 173 -17.09 -13.46 -7.03
N TYR A 174 -17.83 -13.70 -8.12
CA TYR A 174 -19.03 -14.53 -8.10
C TYR A 174 -18.78 -16.01 -7.75
N ARG A 175 -17.61 -16.56 -8.13
CA ARG A 175 -17.18 -17.92 -7.75
C ARG A 175 -16.63 -17.94 -6.33
N LEU A 176 -15.79 -16.96 -5.99
CA LEU A 176 -15.24 -16.82 -4.64
C LEU A 176 -16.34 -16.68 -3.59
N ARG A 177 -17.46 -16.03 -3.93
CA ARG A 177 -18.67 -15.98 -3.08
C ARG A 177 -19.33 -17.33 -2.80
N GLN A 178 -19.19 -18.29 -3.71
CA GLN A 178 -19.71 -19.65 -3.54
C GLN A 178 -18.72 -20.51 -2.76
N GLU A 179 -17.42 -20.30 -2.95
CA GLU A 179 -16.35 -21.03 -2.27
C GLU A 179 -16.18 -20.60 -0.80
N HIS A 180 -16.37 -19.31 -0.51
CA HIS A 180 -16.18 -18.72 0.82
C HIS A 180 -17.43 -17.97 1.31
N PRO A 181 -18.59 -18.62 1.46
CA PRO A 181 -19.85 -17.95 1.79
C PRO A 181 -19.79 -17.19 3.12
N ASP A 182 -19.14 -17.75 4.14
CA ASP A 182 -19.02 -17.15 5.47
C ASP A 182 -18.21 -15.84 5.45
N PHE A 183 -17.19 -15.75 4.59
CA PHE A 183 -16.41 -14.53 4.40
C PHE A 183 -17.25 -13.43 3.76
N TYR A 184 -18.07 -13.77 2.75
CA TYR A 184 -18.86 -12.76 2.02
C TYR A 184 -20.18 -12.39 2.68
N ALA A 185 -20.79 -13.27 3.48
CA ALA A 185 -22.07 -13.03 4.13
C ALA A 185 -22.16 -11.68 4.89
N PRO A 186 -21.18 -11.31 5.76
CA PRO A 186 -21.22 -10.02 6.45
C PRO A 186 -20.79 -8.82 5.59
N ARG A 187 -20.19 -9.06 4.41
CA ARG A 187 -19.57 -8.03 3.55
C ARG A 187 -20.45 -7.62 2.36
N MET A 188 -21.64 -8.19 2.23
CA MET A 188 -22.58 -7.94 1.14
C MET A 188 -23.81 -7.18 1.63
N LEU A 189 -24.12 -6.06 0.97
CA LEU A 189 -25.34 -5.27 1.28
C LEU A 189 -26.61 -5.97 0.83
N ILE A 190 -26.53 -6.67 -0.30
CA ILE A 190 -27.64 -7.41 -0.89
C ILE A 190 -27.12 -8.78 -1.27
N ASN A 191 -27.60 -9.82 -0.59
CA ASN A 191 -27.12 -11.18 -0.76
C ASN A 191 -27.97 -11.96 -1.77
N HIS A 192 -27.98 -11.51 -3.03
CA HIS A 192 -28.53 -12.29 -4.14
C HIS A 192 -27.55 -13.34 -4.62
N ARG A 193 -28.07 -14.38 -5.29
CA ARG A 193 -27.27 -15.42 -5.92
C ARG A 193 -26.20 -14.78 -6.83
N PRO A 194 -24.90 -15.04 -6.59
CA PRO A 194 -23.82 -14.43 -7.35
C PRO A 194 -23.92 -14.81 -8.83
N ARG A 195 -23.69 -13.83 -9.71
CA ARG A 195 -23.65 -14.02 -11.17
C ARG A 195 -22.36 -13.40 -11.72
N PRO A 196 -21.81 -13.93 -12.82
CA PRO A 196 -20.67 -13.32 -13.47
C PRO A 196 -21.00 -11.90 -13.92
N LEU A 197 -20.04 -10.98 -13.77
CA LEU A 197 -20.16 -9.62 -14.28
C LEU A 197 -19.99 -9.62 -15.81
N SER A 198 -20.71 -8.73 -16.50
CA SER A 198 -20.49 -8.51 -17.93
C SER A 198 -19.11 -7.89 -18.16
N GLY A 199 -18.52 -8.16 -19.33
CA GLY A 199 -17.24 -7.57 -19.72
C GLY A 199 -17.24 -6.05 -19.64
N THR A 200 -18.33 -5.41 -20.09
CA THR A 200 -18.58 -3.97 -19.96
C THR A 200 -18.52 -3.49 -18.51
N THR A 201 -19.10 -4.23 -17.56
CA THR A 201 -19.07 -3.85 -16.14
C THR A 201 -17.65 -3.92 -15.58
N VAL A 202 -16.91 -4.97 -15.93
CA VAL A 202 -15.49 -5.11 -15.51
C VAL A 202 -14.65 -3.98 -16.10
N ILE A 203 -14.84 -3.64 -17.38
CA ILE A 203 -14.17 -2.52 -18.04
C ILE A 203 -14.48 -1.20 -17.31
N ASN A 204 -15.74 -0.92 -16.99
CA ASN A 204 -16.12 0.31 -16.29
C ASN A 204 -15.50 0.40 -14.90
N ILE A 205 -15.41 -0.70 -14.15
CA ILE A 205 -14.72 -0.75 -12.85
C ILE A 205 -13.23 -0.42 -13.01
N MET A 206 -12.57 -1.00 -14.01
CA MET A 206 -11.14 -0.76 -14.25
C MET A 206 -10.84 0.64 -14.80
N ASN A 207 -11.74 1.19 -15.63
CA ASN A 207 -11.65 2.58 -16.08
C ASN A 207 -11.82 3.56 -14.92
N LEU A 208 -12.70 3.25 -13.96
CA LEU A 208 -12.85 4.04 -12.75
C LEU A 208 -11.57 3.97 -11.90
N PHE A 209 -10.93 2.80 -11.80
CA PHE A 209 -9.63 2.68 -11.15
C PHE A 209 -8.58 3.58 -11.83
N CYS A 210 -8.49 3.56 -13.16
CA CYS A 210 -7.57 4.43 -13.91
C CYS A 210 -7.87 5.92 -13.69
N THR A 211 -9.15 6.30 -13.70
CA THR A 211 -9.59 7.68 -13.49
C THR A 211 -9.24 8.18 -12.09
N PHE A 212 -9.43 7.33 -11.07
CA PHE A 212 -9.04 7.59 -9.69
C PHE A 212 -7.52 7.79 -9.57
N LEU A 213 -6.70 6.91 -10.15
CA LEU A 213 -5.24 7.06 -10.13
C LEU A 213 -4.78 8.33 -10.86
N HIS A 214 -5.42 8.65 -11.98
CA HIS A 214 -5.16 9.90 -12.68
C HIS A 214 -5.51 11.14 -11.83
N TRP A 215 -6.63 11.09 -11.09
CA TRP A 215 -7.01 12.14 -10.14
C TRP A 215 -5.96 12.30 -9.02
N CYS A 216 -5.45 11.21 -8.46
CA CYS A 216 -4.38 11.27 -7.45
C CYS A 216 -3.12 11.95 -7.98
N LYS A 217 -2.78 11.71 -9.25
CA LYS A 217 -1.67 12.41 -9.91
C LYS A 217 -1.96 13.91 -10.07
N LYS A 218 -3.17 14.27 -10.49
CA LYS A 218 -3.60 15.69 -10.59
C LYS A 218 -3.50 16.41 -9.24
N MET A 219 -3.82 15.72 -8.14
CA MET A 219 -3.72 16.24 -6.78
C MET A 219 -2.30 16.23 -6.20
N LYS A 220 -1.31 15.75 -6.97
CA LYS A 220 0.10 15.62 -6.55
C LYS A 220 0.29 14.70 -5.34
N TYR A 221 -0.59 13.71 -5.17
CA TYR A 221 -0.42 12.67 -4.17
C TYR A 221 0.58 11.60 -4.61
N SER A 222 0.73 11.42 -5.92
CA SER A 222 1.65 10.46 -6.49
C SER A 222 2.07 10.87 -7.91
N ASP A 223 3.30 10.55 -8.27
CA ASP A 223 3.79 10.64 -9.66
C ASP A 223 3.60 9.34 -10.46
N ASN A 224 3.03 8.30 -9.84
CA ASN A 224 2.83 6.99 -10.44
C ASN A 224 1.94 7.09 -11.70
N GLY A 225 2.48 6.63 -12.83
CA GLY A 225 1.84 6.67 -14.14
C GLY A 225 1.18 5.37 -14.59
N VAL A 226 1.03 4.37 -13.70
CA VAL A 226 0.56 3.02 -14.07
C VAL A 226 -0.79 3.01 -14.79
N TYR A 227 -1.68 3.96 -14.50
CA TYR A 227 -2.98 4.09 -15.16
C TYR A 227 -2.84 4.31 -16.68
N ALA A 228 -1.78 4.99 -17.12
CA ALA A 228 -1.52 5.22 -18.54
C ALA A 228 -0.99 3.95 -19.23
N LEU A 229 -0.25 3.11 -18.50
CA LEU A 229 0.23 1.81 -18.99
C LEU A 229 -0.92 0.79 -19.08
N TYR A 230 -1.81 0.77 -18.08
CA TYR A 230 -2.97 -0.10 -18.10
C TYR A 230 -3.97 0.30 -19.21
N GLY A 231 -4.24 1.61 -19.32
CA GLY A 231 -5.11 2.19 -20.34
C GLY A 231 -6.61 2.02 -20.06
N CYS A 232 -7.38 3.08 -20.29
CA CYS A 232 -8.84 2.97 -20.27
C CYS A 232 -9.31 2.25 -21.54
N LYS A 233 -10.23 1.29 -21.39
CA LYS A 233 -10.79 0.52 -22.51
C LYS A 233 -12.20 0.99 -22.82
N GLU A 234 -12.58 1.01 -24.08
CA GLU A 234 -13.96 1.32 -24.45
C GLU A 234 -14.86 0.10 -24.22
N PRO A 235 -15.98 0.25 -23.50
CA PRO A 235 -16.95 -0.82 -23.40
C PRO A 235 -17.64 -1.02 -24.75
N THR A 236 -17.59 -2.24 -25.28
CA THR A 236 -18.34 -2.61 -26.48
C THR A 236 -19.81 -2.81 -26.13
N TYR A 237 -20.70 -2.09 -26.82
CA TYR A 237 -22.14 -2.32 -26.78
C TYR A 237 -22.56 -3.01 -28.08
N GLY A 238 -23.57 -3.89 -27.99
CA GLY A 238 -24.17 -4.46 -29.20
C GLY A 238 -24.99 -3.42 -29.95
N ASP A 239 -25.33 -3.73 -31.20
CA ASP A 239 -26.20 -2.89 -32.01
C ASP A 239 -27.58 -2.77 -31.34
N PRO A 240 -28.07 -1.55 -31.06
CA PRO A 240 -29.40 -1.37 -30.51
C PRO A 240 -30.45 -1.96 -31.46
N PHE A 241 -31.28 -2.85 -30.93
CA PHE A 241 -32.44 -3.34 -31.66
C PHE A 241 -33.61 -2.36 -31.48
N TYR A 242 -34.18 -1.90 -32.60
CA TYR A 242 -35.38 -1.10 -32.61
C TYR A 242 -36.55 -1.96 -33.08
N LEU A 243 -37.63 -1.94 -32.32
CA LEU A 243 -38.88 -2.58 -32.74
C LEU A 243 -39.36 -1.95 -34.04
N THR A 244 -39.82 -2.79 -34.96
CA THR A 244 -40.56 -2.34 -36.14
C THR A 244 -41.92 -1.76 -35.72
N SER A 245 -42.55 -0.98 -36.59
CA SER A 245 -43.88 -0.41 -36.31
C SER A 245 -44.93 -1.50 -36.05
N GLU A 246 -44.80 -2.65 -36.71
CA GLU A 246 -45.67 -3.81 -36.53
C GLU A 246 -45.48 -4.45 -35.15
N GLU A 247 -44.23 -4.75 -34.76
CA GLU A 247 -43.92 -5.31 -33.43
C GLU A 247 -44.33 -4.36 -32.30
N ARG A 248 -44.17 -3.05 -32.49
CA ARG A 248 -44.64 -2.03 -31.54
C ARG A 248 -46.16 -2.08 -31.39
N ASN A 249 -46.90 -2.17 -32.50
CA ASN A 249 -48.37 -2.20 -32.45
C ASN A 249 -48.87 -3.50 -31.80
N ILE A 250 -48.23 -4.64 -32.07
CA ILE A 250 -48.52 -5.91 -31.38
C ILE A 250 -48.35 -5.77 -29.86
N LEU A 251 -47.29 -5.11 -29.39
CA LEU A 251 -47.10 -4.85 -27.96
C LEU A 251 -48.11 -3.85 -27.39
N TYR A 252 -48.57 -2.88 -28.18
CA TYR A 252 -49.56 -1.89 -27.76
C TYR A 252 -50.96 -2.50 -27.60
N ASP A 253 -51.32 -3.42 -28.50
CA ASP A 253 -52.62 -4.10 -28.51
C ASP A 253 -52.65 -5.32 -27.56
N ALA A 254 -51.51 -5.68 -26.96
CA ALA A 254 -51.44 -6.72 -25.94
C ALA A 254 -51.92 -6.18 -24.59
N ASP A 255 -53.00 -6.76 -24.05
CA ASP A 255 -53.48 -6.49 -22.69
C ASP A 255 -52.55 -7.20 -21.68
N LEU A 256 -51.52 -6.48 -21.20
CA LEU A 256 -50.44 -6.94 -20.31
C LEU A 256 -50.74 -6.70 -18.82
#